data_AF-A0A2H6FU04-F1
#
_entry.id   AF-A0A2H6FU04-F1
#
_cell.length_a   1.000
_cell.length_b   1.000
_cell.length_c   1.000
_cell.angle_alpha   90.00
_cell.angle_beta   90.00
_cell.angle_gamma   90.00
#
_symmetry.space_group_name_H-M   'P 1'
#
loop_
_entity.id
_entity.type
_entity.pdbx_description
1 polymer ?
#
loop_
_entity_poly.entity_id
_entity_poly.type
_entity_poly.pdbx_seq_one_letter_code
_entity_poly.pdbx_strand_id
1 'polypeptide(L)'
;MNNILVIDKGSSSIHNFSNILKNKDFSITKVKGLKEALPYLKRDTVDLIVIDKAFSSTSASFRNFVKLISGIPKLILIYDRSFRGMGVWLKDRLAVPVHEPVSYREFEYHIERLLKDKKTLKENKTLDIALRAKRKELGFFEDITRILISSLSMKKILAMIMRKTKAMIGAEAWSILLLDEEGEELYFERVQGKETKKVKKFRIKVGEGIAGWVAKEGVPVIVPDVGCDARFSGKIDKLLDFKTRSLMCIPIKIEDKVIGVLEIVNKVTGEPFTKDDLDLILKFVNHAAMAIERASLYLKMEELTLTDDVTNLFNTRYLNRAIEIEIERSDRYGSPFTVIFMDIDSFKKVNDQHGHLVGGKVLREMSQLLLNSLRTVDIVARYGGDEFVVVLPQTTPKAGFYVGERLRKAVEQHVFLKNEGYHLRITASFGVASYPENAKSKEELFRIADEAMYKGKFSTKNIVYAAVK
;
A
#
# COMPACT_ATOMS: atom_id res chain seq x y z
N MET A 1 -43.64 6.53 28.64
CA MET A 1 -43.74 7.16 29.97
C MET A 1 -42.37 7.23 30.59
N ASN A 2 -41.99 8.40 31.14
CA ASN A 2 -40.75 8.55 31.91
C ASN A 2 -41.01 8.15 33.37
N ASN A 3 -40.12 7.36 33.94
CA ASN A 3 -40.29 6.84 35.30
C ASN A 3 -39.52 7.71 36.32
N ILE A 4 -40.25 8.34 37.23
CA ILE A 4 -39.70 9.18 38.29
C ILE A 4 -39.68 8.40 39.60
N LEU A 5 -38.50 8.26 40.20
CA LEU A 5 -38.34 7.69 41.53
C LEU A 5 -38.25 8.79 42.57
N VAL A 6 -39.25 8.88 43.45
CA VAL A 6 -39.29 9.86 44.54
C VAL A 6 -38.84 9.18 45.84
N ILE A 7 -37.79 9.72 46.45
CA ILE A 7 -37.19 9.26 47.70
C ILE A 7 -37.42 10.34 48.75
N ASP A 8 -38.46 10.17 49.55
CA ASP A 8 -38.91 11.15 50.54
C ASP A 8 -39.47 10.45 51.79
N LYS A 9 -39.26 11.05 52.97
CA LYS A 9 -39.79 10.56 54.25
C LYS A 9 -41.25 10.94 54.49
N GLY A 10 -41.88 11.71 53.60
CA GLY A 10 -43.31 12.04 53.67
C GLY A 10 -43.62 13.52 53.87
N SER A 11 -42.64 14.41 53.69
CA SER A 11 -42.73 15.83 54.05
C SER A 11 -42.63 16.80 52.87
N SER A 12 -42.41 16.32 51.65
CA SER A 12 -42.25 17.19 50.47
C SER A 12 -43.57 17.70 49.88
N SER A 13 -43.53 18.85 49.20
CA SER A 13 -44.69 19.40 48.49
C SER A 13 -45.07 18.53 47.27
N ILE A 14 -44.16 17.65 46.83
CA ILE A 14 -44.33 16.75 45.67
C ILE A 14 -45.44 15.71 45.89
N HIS A 15 -45.79 15.43 47.15
CA HIS A 15 -46.94 14.59 47.49
C HIS A 15 -48.22 15.08 46.81
N ASN A 16 -48.36 16.40 46.60
CA ASN A 16 -49.53 17.04 46.00
C ASN A 16 -49.54 17.00 44.46
N PHE A 17 -48.41 16.69 43.80
CA PHE A 17 -48.29 16.74 42.33
C PHE A 17 -48.44 15.37 41.65
N SER A 18 -48.61 14.30 42.44
CA SER A 18 -48.60 12.92 41.93
C SER A 18 -49.74 12.62 40.94
N ASN A 19 -50.90 13.26 41.10
CA ASN A 19 -52.04 13.08 40.18
C ASN A 19 -51.87 13.90 38.89
N ILE A 20 -51.22 15.06 38.96
CA ILE A 20 -51.00 15.94 37.81
C ILE A 20 -49.93 15.36 36.88
N LEU A 21 -48.86 14.81 37.45
CA LEU A 21 -47.77 14.21 36.68
C LEU A 21 -48.17 12.91 35.96
N LYS A 22 -49.09 12.12 36.54
CA LYS A 22 -49.63 10.91 35.88
C LYS A 22 -50.37 11.20 34.58
N ASN A 23 -50.99 12.39 34.46
CA ASN A 23 -51.71 12.80 33.26
C ASN A 23 -50.79 13.32 32.14
N LYS A 24 -49.47 13.42 32.37
CA LYS A 24 -48.45 13.90 31.42
C LYS A 24 -47.36 12.87 31.13
N ASP A 25 -47.73 11.59 31.02
CA ASP A 25 -46.83 10.48 30.70
C ASP A 25 -45.67 10.23 31.69
N PHE A 26 -45.82 10.65 32.95
CA PHE A 26 -44.89 10.27 34.03
C PHE A 26 -45.46 9.14 34.89
N SER A 27 -44.65 8.11 35.11
CA SER A 27 -44.92 7.12 36.17
C SER A 27 -44.15 7.53 37.42
N ILE A 28 -44.80 7.49 38.58
CA ILE A 28 -44.15 7.85 39.85
C ILE A 28 -44.09 6.64 40.77
N THR A 29 -42.88 6.27 41.14
CA THR A 29 -42.60 5.27 42.18
C THR A 29 -42.09 5.99 43.41
N LYS A 30 -42.70 5.75 44.58
CA LYS A 30 -42.32 6.39 45.84
C LYS A 30 -41.67 5.37 46.78
N VAL A 31 -40.60 5.80 47.45
CA VAL A 31 -39.89 5.00 48.46
C VAL A 31 -39.49 5.89 49.63
N LYS A 32 -39.43 5.34 50.85
CA LYS A 32 -39.18 6.10 52.08
C LYS A 32 -37.71 6.22 52.46
N GLY A 33 -36.82 5.53 51.73
CA GLY A 33 -35.40 5.59 52.02
C GLY A 33 -34.51 4.98 50.95
N LEU A 34 -33.19 5.21 51.11
CA LEU A 34 -32.17 4.82 50.14
C LEU A 34 -32.11 3.30 49.89
N LYS A 35 -32.36 2.46 50.91
CA LYS A 35 -32.36 0.99 50.75
C LYS A 35 -33.53 0.50 49.90
N GLU A 36 -34.70 1.10 50.07
CA GLU A 36 -35.91 0.78 49.30
C GLU A 36 -35.80 1.23 47.84
N ALA A 37 -34.96 2.23 47.54
CA ALA A 37 -34.68 2.71 46.18
C ALA A 37 -33.83 1.72 45.34
N LEU A 38 -32.99 0.89 45.98
CA LEU A 38 -32.00 0.06 45.28
C LEU A 38 -32.58 -0.93 44.25
N PRO A 39 -33.70 -1.63 44.50
CA PRO A 39 -34.28 -2.55 43.52
C PRO A 39 -34.73 -1.87 42.22
N TYR A 40 -35.17 -0.61 42.30
CA TYR A 40 -35.62 0.17 41.13
C TYR A 40 -34.44 0.65 40.28
N LEU A 41 -33.37 1.10 40.94
CA LEU A 41 -32.16 1.58 40.26
C LEU A 41 -31.41 0.46 39.53
N LYS A 42 -31.46 -0.77 40.05
CA LYS A 42 -30.82 -1.94 39.41
C LYS A 42 -31.52 -2.42 38.13
N ARG A 43 -32.78 -2.01 37.90
CA ARG A 43 -33.57 -2.43 36.74
C ARG A 43 -33.42 -1.48 35.55
N ASP A 44 -32.61 -0.43 35.66
CA ASP A 44 -32.43 0.62 34.64
C ASP A 44 -33.75 1.25 34.17
N THR A 45 -34.77 1.20 35.03
CA THR A 45 -36.14 1.64 34.74
C THR A 45 -36.41 3.06 35.22
N VAL A 46 -35.41 3.78 35.74
CA VAL A 46 -35.59 5.09 36.36
C VAL A 46 -35.03 6.19 35.45
N ASP A 47 -35.87 7.12 35.05
CA ASP A 47 -35.50 8.22 34.17
C ASP A 47 -35.05 9.46 34.89
N LEU A 48 -35.62 9.71 36.07
CA LEU A 48 -35.30 10.84 36.94
C LEU A 48 -35.51 10.45 38.40
N ILE A 49 -34.66 10.97 39.28
CA ILE A 49 -34.76 10.78 40.72
C ILE A 49 -35.16 12.10 41.36
N VAL A 50 -36.09 12.08 42.30
CA VAL A 50 -36.35 13.22 43.17
C VAL A 50 -36.02 12.77 44.58
N ILE A 51 -35.14 13.50 45.25
CA ILE A 51 -34.61 13.07 46.54
C ILE A 51 -34.53 14.23 47.52
N ASP A 52 -34.99 13.97 48.73
CA ASP A 52 -34.81 14.89 49.85
C ASP A 52 -33.32 15.02 50.23
N LYS A 53 -32.82 16.25 50.34
CA LYS A 53 -31.47 16.53 50.83
C LYS A 53 -31.21 15.90 52.21
N ALA A 54 -32.21 15.69 53.06
CA ALA A 54 -32.08 15.03 54.36
C ALA A 54 -31.45 13.62 54.30
N PHE A 55 -31.43 12.98 53.13
CA PHE A 55 -30.70 11.72 52.91
C PHE A 55 -29.19 11.89 52.70
N SER A 56 -28.67 13.13 52.63
CA SER A 56 -27.24 13.43 52.52
C SER A 56 -26.51 13.22 53.85
N SER A 57 -26.14 11.97 54.13
CA SER A 57 -25.25 11.62 55.24
C SER A 57 -23.85 11.29 54.74
N THR A 58 -22.81 11.55 55.53
CA THR A 58 -21.42 11.13 55.20
C THR A 58 -21.20 9.60 55.27
N SER A 59 -22.27 8.82 55.43
CA SER A 59 -22.23 7.36 55.55
C SER A 59 -21.69 6.69 54.27
N ALA A 60 -21.05 5.53 54.44
CA ALA A 60 -20.60 4.71 53.31
C ALA A 60 -21.78 4.29 52.41
N SER A 61 -22.95 4.04 53.01
CA SER A 61 -24.19 3.72 52.29
C SER A 61 -24.62 4.82 51.32
N PHE A 62 -24.51 6.09 51.73
CA PHE A 62 -24.87 7.23 50.89
C PHE A 62 -23.88 7.43 49.73
N ARG A 63 -22.57 7.31 49.99
CA ARG A 63 -21.55 7.42 48.93
C ARG A 63 -21.72 6.34 47.85
N ASN A 64 -22.05 5.11 48.25
CA ASN A 64 -22.34 4.03 47.31
C ASN A 64 -23.62 4.31 46.52
N PHE A 65 -24.65 4.85 47.16
CA PHE A 65 -25.87 5.27 46.50
C PHE A 65 -25.62 6.35 45.43
N VAL A 66 -24.87 7.41 45.75
CA VAL A 66 -24.53 8.49 44.79
C VAL A 66 -23.79 7.96 43.56
N LYS A 67 -22.87 7.00 43.74
CA LYS A 67 -22.18 6.35 42.60
C LYS A 67 -23.15 5.57 41.72
N LEU A 68 -24.11 4.85 42.33
CA LEU A 68 -25.08 4.03 41.61
C LEU A 68 -26.00 4.88 40.72
N ILE A 69 -26.35 6.08 41.16
CA ILE A 69 -27.24 7.00 40.43
C ILE A 69 -26.49 7.98 39.53
N SER A 70 -25.18 7.79 39.32
CA SER A 70 -24.36 8.66 38.49
C SER A 70 -24.85 8.65 37.04
N GLY A 71 -25.12 9.83 36.47
CA GLY A 71 -25.66 9.94 35.10
C GLY A 71 -27.18 9.76 34.98
N ILE A 72 -27.89 9.49 36.08
CA ILE A 72 -29.35 9.60 36.15
C ILE A 72 -29.70 11.03 36.59
N PRO A 73 -30.57 11.76 35.89
CA PRO A 73 -31.04 13.06 36.34
C PRO A 73 -31.64 13.02 37.73
N LYS A 74 -31.30 14.01 38.55
CA LYS A 74 -31.77 14.09 39.93
C LYS A 74 -32.14 15.50 40.35
N LEU A 75 -33.33 15.63 40.93
CA LEU A 75 -33.78 16.82 41.63
C LEU A 75 -33.55 16.63 43.13
N ILE A 76 -32.86 17.57 43.74
CA ILE A 76 -32.50 17.52 45.16
C ILE A 76 -33.30 18.59 45.88
N LEU A 77 -34.19 18.16 46.75
CA LEU A 77 -35.08 19.06 47.48
C LEU A 77 -34.37 19.62 48.70
N ILE A 78 -34.37 20.95 48.83
CA ILE A 78 -33.65 21.66 49.89
C ILE A 78 -34.65 22.51 50.70
N TYR A 79 -34.74 22.21 51.99
CA TYR A 79 -35.61 22.93 52.94
C TYR A 79 -34.89 24.03 53.73
N ASP A 80 -33.56 24.02 53.73
CA ASP A 80 -32.73 25.05 54.36
C ASP A 80 -32.08 25.95 53.29
N ARG A 81 -31.55 27.12 53.69
CA ARG A 81 -30.74 27.96 52.79
C ARG A 81 -29.26 27.53 52.76
N SER A 82 -28.93 26.35 53.26
CA SER A 82 -27.56 25.90 53.44
C SER A 82 -27.13 25.00 52.28
N PHE A 83 -25.97 25.27 51.68
CA PHE A 83 -25.38 24.37 50.68
C PHE A 83 -24.42 23.33 51.31
N ARG A 84 -24.36 23.25 52.63
CA ARG A 84 -23.52 22.26 53.33
C ARG A 84 -23.93 20.84 52.93
N GLY A 85 -22.96 20.01 52.53
CA GLY A 85 -23.19 18.65 52.05
C GLY A 85 -23.53 18.51 50.55
N MET A 86 -23.73 19.62 49.83
CA MET A 86 -24.10 19.59 48.40
C MET A 86 -22.95 19.24 47.45
N GLY A 87 -21.69 19.38 47.90
CA GLY A 87 -20.53 19.14 47.04
C GLY A 87 -20.42 17.73 46.46
N VAL A 88 -21.04 16.72 47.09
CA VAL A 88 -21.09 15.36 46.53
C VAL A 88 -22.12 15.24 45.41
N TRP A 89 -23.23 15.98 45.51
CA TRP A 89 -24.31 16.00 44.54
C TRP A 89 -23.95 16.79 43.28
N LEU A 90 -23.39 17.99 43.46
CA LEU A 90 -23.12 18.94 42.37
C LEU A 90 -21.95 18.53 41.46
N LYS A 91 -21.27 17.42 41.76
CA LYS A 91 -20.29 16.81 40.85
C LYS A 91 -20.94 16.16 39.63
N ASP A 92 -22.22 15.79 39.73
CA ASP A 92 -22.99 15.27 38.62
C ASP A 92 -23.68 16.42 37.89
N ARG A 93 -23.45 16.55 36.58
CA ARG A 93 -24.03 17.60 35.74
C ARG A 93 -25.55 17.50 35.61
N LEU A 94 -26.13 16.33 35.93
CA LEU A 94 -27.57 16.10 35.90
C LEU A 94 -28.20 16.21 37.29
N ALA A 95 -27.55 16.89 38.25
CA ALA A 95 -28.09 17.18 39.57
C ALA A 95 -28.50 18.65 39.69
N VAL A 96 -29.78 18.89 40.00
CA VAL A 96 -30.33 20.22 40.19
C VAL A 96 -30.92 20.36 41.59
N PRO A 97 -30.44 21.30 42.42
CA PRO A 97 -31.08 21.65 43.67
C PRO A 97 -32.35 22.47 43.43
N VAL A 98 -33.41 22.17 44.18
CA VAL A 98 -34.68 22.89 44.16
C VAL A 98 -35.09 23.20 45.60
N HIS A 99 -35.44 24.45 45.88
CA HIS A 99 -35.88 24.86 47.21
C HIS A 99 -37.36 24.54 47.42
N GLU A 100 -37.69 24.02 48.60
CA GLU A 100 -39.08 23.81 49.02
C GLU A 100 -39.58 25.02 49.86
N PRO A 101 -40.87 25.43 49.72
CA PRO A 101 -41.90 24.84 48.88
C PRO A 101 -41.74 25.17 47.39
N VAL A 102 -41.81 24.17 46.51
CA VAL A 102 -41.72 24.36 45.05
C VAL A 102 -43.10 24.41 44.40
N SER A 103 -43.31 25.34 43.46
CA SER A 103 -44.54 25.37 42.66
C SER A 103 -44.57 24.24 41.61
N TYR A 104 -45.75 23.77 41.21
CA TYR A 104 -45.85 22.74 40.17
C TYR A 104 -45.16 23.16 38.86
N ARG A 105 -45.32 24.41 38.42
CA ARG A 105 -44.71 24.92 37.18
C ARG A 105 -43.17 24.90 37.25
N GLU A 106 -42.61 25.28 38.39
CA GLU A 106 -41.17 25.27 38.61
C GLU A 106 -40.64 23.82 38.66
N PHE A 107 -41.34 22.94 39.35
CA PHE A 107 -41.01 21.52 39.42
C PHE A 107 -41.05 20.84 38.04
N GLU A 108 -42.11 21.10 37.26
CA GLU A 108 -42.27 20.62 35.89
C GLU A 108 -41.13 21.11 34.99
N TYR A 109 -40.82 22.41 35.02
CA TYR A 109 -39.72 23.00 34.27
C TYR A 109 -38.39 22.28 34.55
N HIS A 110 -38.09 22.02 35.82
CA HIS A 110 -36.86 21.34 36.20
C HIS A 110 -36.81 19.89 35.74
N ILE A 111 -37.92 19.16 35.79
CA ILE A 111 -38.02 17.78 35.27
C ILE A 111 -37.77 17.78 33.75
N GLU A 112 -38.50 18.59 33.00
CA GLU A 112 -38.41 18.63 31.54
C GLU A 112 -37.00 19.03 31.08
N ARG A 113 -36.41 20.05 31.73
CA ARG A 113 -35.04 20.47 31.48
C ARG A 113 -34.04 19.33 31.72
N LEU A 114 -34.12 18.64 32.85
CA LEU A 114 -33.22 17.54 33.20
C LEU A 114 -33.32 16.35 32.24
N LEU A 115 -34.53 16.01 31.79
CA LEU A 115 -34.75 14.96 30.81
C LEU A 115 -34.21 15.35 29.43
N LYS A 116 -34.38 16.62 29.02
CA LYS A 116 -33.78 17.18 27.81
C LYS A 116 -32.24 17.14 27.88
N ASP A 117 -31.66 17.52 29.02
CA ASP A 117 -30.22 17.49 29.23
C ASP A 117 -29.68 16.04 29.18
N LYS A 118 -30.37 15.05 29.77
CA LYS A 118 -30.04 13.61 29.66
C LYS A 118 -30.00 13.16 28.20
N LYS A 119 -31.03 13.50 27.43
CA LYS A 119 -31.15 13.13 26.01
C LYS A 119 -30.01 13.74 25.21
N THR A 120 -29.75 15.03 25.38
CA THR A 120 -28.66 15.76 24.71
C THR A 120 -27.30 15.15 25.05
N LEU A 121 -27.06 14.78 26.32
CA LEU A 121 -25.80 14.17 26.75
C LEU A 121 -25.59 12.78 26.14
N LYS A 122 -26.67 12.00 25.94
CA LYS A 122 -26.63 10.71 25.25
C LYS A 122 -26.31 10.88 23.76
N GLU A 123 -26.99 11.80 23.10
CA GLU A 123 -26.77 12.12 21.68
C GLU A 123 -25.33 12.61 21.44
N ASN A 124 -24.82 13.52 22.28
CA ASN A 124 -23.45 14.00 22.17
C ASN A 124 -22.41 12.87 22.34
N LYS A 125 -22.62 11.93 23.28
CA LYS A 125 -21.73 10.77 23.42
C LYS A 125 -21.73 9.89 22.16
N THR A 126 -22.91 9.64 21.57
CA THR A 126 -23.01 8.87 20.33
C THR A 126 -22.35 9.59 19.16
N LEU A 127 -22.56 10.91 19.03
CA LEU A 127 -21.93 11.74 18.02
C LEU A 127 -20.41 11.78 18.18
N ASP A 128 -19.88 11.88 19.41
CA ASP A 128 -18.44 11.86 19.66
C ASP A 128 -17.79 10.53 19.23
N ILE A 129 -18.45 9.40 19.47
CA ILE A 129 -17.97 8.08 19.04
C ILE A 129 -17.95 8.02 17.51
N ALA A 130 -19.05 8.43 16.86
CA ALA A 130 -19.14 8.46 15.40
C ALA A 130 -18.10 9.40 14.77
N LEU A 131 -17.91 10.60 15.34
CA LEU A 131 -16.93 11.58 14.89
C LEU A 131 -15.49 11.06 15.01
N ARG A 132 -15.17 10.37 16.12
CA ARG A 132 -13.86 9.73 16.30
C ARG A 132 -13.61 8.62 15.27
N ALA A 133 -14.61 7.80 14.98
CA ALA A 133 -14.52 6.78 13.94
C ALA A 133 -14.28 7.43 12.57
N LYS A 134 -15.02 8.50 12.25
CA LYS A 134 -14.89 9.21 10.97
C LYS A 134 -13.57 9.97 10.82
N ARG A 135 -13.04 10.57 11.90
CA ARG A 135 -11.69 11.17 11.91
C ARG A 135 -10.59 10.14 11.68
N LYS A 136 -10.71 8.93 12.23
CA LYS A 136 -9.76 7.84 11.95
C LYS A 136 -9.79 7.44 10.47
N GLU A 137 -10.99 7.36 9.87
CA GLU A 137 -11.16 7.07 8.44
C GLU A 137 -10.53 8.16 7.56
N LEU A 138 -10.76 9.45 7.87
CA LEU A 138 -10.20 10.58 7.13
C LEU A 138 -8.68 10.69 7.24
N GLY A 139 -8.10 10.57 8.44
CA GLY A 139 -6.64 10.62 8.62
C GLY A 139 -5.93 9.51 7.84
N PHE A 140 -6.57 8.35 7.71
CA PHE A 140 -6.06 7.26 6.88
C PHE A 140 -6.06 7.62 5.38
N PHE A 141 -7.11 8.30 4.90
CA PHE A 141 -7.20 8.75 3.52
C PHE A 141 -6.15 9.81 3.17
N GLU A 142 -5.92 10.77 4.07
CA GLU A 142 -4.89 11.80 3.91
C GLU A 142 -3.48 11.19 3.88
N ASP A 143 -3.21 10.19 4.72
CA ASP A 143 -1.95 9.44 4.71
C ASP A 143 -1.75 8.75 3.35
N ILE A 144 -2.73 7.97 2.87
CA ILE A 144 -2.65 7.29 1.56
C ILE A 144 -2.44 8.30 0.44
N THR A 145 -3.21 9.40 0.42
CA THR A 145 -3.15 10.39 -0.65
C THR A 145 -1.77 11.07 -0.71
N ARG A 146 -1.22 11.45 0.44
CA ARG A 146 0.13 12.03 0.54
C ARG A 146 1.21 11.05 0.06
N ILE A 147 0.99 9.75 0.29
CA ILE A 147 1.90 8.68 -0.12
C ILE A 147 1.82 8.41 -1.63
N LEU A 148 0.61 8.40 -2.19
CA LEU A 148 0.40 8.28 -3.64
C LEU A 148 1.10 9.41 -4.41
N ILE A 149 1.21 10.58 -3.79
CA ILE A 149 1.90 11.75 -4.37
C ILE A 149 3.42 11.69 -4.14
N SER A 150 3.92 11.09 -3.05
CA SER A 150 5.33 11.20 -2.63
C SER A 150 6.23 10.02 -2.97
N SER A 151 5.69 8.88 -3.43
CA SER A 151 6.47 7.66 -3.69
C SER A 151 6.41 7.25 -5.17
N LEU A 152 7.52 7.39 -5.90
CA LEU A 152 7.67 6.85 -7.27
C LEU A 152 7.91 5.32 -7.32
N SER A 153 8.00 4.63 -6.18
CA SER A 153 8.30 3.20 -6.14
C SER A 153 7.03 2.36 -5.94
N MET A 154 6.60 1.66 -7.00
CA MET A 154 5.53 0.64 -6.99
C MET A 154 5.60 -0.30 -5.77
N LYS A 155 6.82 -0.78 -5.49
CA LYS A 155 7.10 -1.69 -4.39
C LYS A 155 6.90 -1.06 -3.01
N LYS A 156 6.98 0.26 -2.84
CA LYS A 156 6.75 0.91 -1.54
C LYS A 156 5.27 1.20 -1.31
N ILE A 157 4.55 1.67 -2.32
CA ILE A 157 3.11 1.98 -2.21
C ILE A 157 2.33 0.71 -1.86
N LEU A 158 2.49 -0.35 -2.65
CA LEU A 158 1.79 -1.61 -2.46
C LEU A 158 2.09 -2.23 -1.09
N ALA A 159 3.35 -2.18 -0.64
CA ALA A 159 3.72 -2.72 0.68
C ALA A 159 2.96 -2.04 1.83
N MET A 160 2.71 -0.74 1.68
CA MET A 160 2.22 0.08 2.75
C MET A 160 0.69 0.09 2.81
N ILE A 161 0.01 0.17 1.66
CA ILE A 161 -1.44 -0.05 1.55
C ILE A 161 -1.76 -1.40 2.22
N MET A 162 -1.02 -2.43 1.85
CA MET A 162 -1.28 -3.78 2.34
C MET A 162 -0.97 -3.98 3.83
N ARG A 163 0.09 -3.35 4.35
CA ARG A 163 0.38 -3.38 5.80
C ARG A 163 -0.73 -2.72 6.62
N LYS A 164 -1.29 -1.62 6.11
CA LYS A 164 -2.38 -0.90 6.77
C LYS A 164 -3.70 -1.68 6.66
N THR A 165 -3.99 -2.24 5.49
CA THR A 165 -5.12 -3.16 5.25
C THR A 165 -5.11 -4.33 6.24
N LYS A 166 -3.94 -4.99 6.41
CA LYS A 166 -3.78 -6.07 7.38
C LYS A 166 -4.11 -5.63 8.82
N ALA A 167 -3.62 -4.47 9.24
CA ALA A 167 -3.87 -3.93 10.57
C ALA A 167 -5.34 -3.52 10.79
N MET A 168 -6.04 -3.12 9.72
CA MET A 168 -7.40 -2.62 9.80
C MET A 168 -8.45 -3.75 9.84
N ILE A 169 -8.30 -4.77 8.99
CA ILE A 169 -9.22 -5.93 8.98
C ILE A 169 -8.82 -6.98 10.04
N GLY A 170 -7.54 -6.99 10.44
CA GLY A 170 -6.99 -8.07 11.26
C GLY A 170 -6.89 -9.36 10.48
N ALA A 171 -6.19 -9.36 9.34
CA ALA A 171 -5.96 -10.55 8.52
C ALA A 171 -4.64 -11.26 8.86
N GLU A 172 -4.57 -12.58 8.70
CA GLU A 172 -3.34 -13.35 8.92
C GLU A 172 -2.35 -13.14 7.77
N ALA A 173 -2.83 -13.24 6.53
CA ALA A 173 -2.04 -13.12 5.32
C ALA A 173 -2.79 -12.40 4.19
N TRP A 174 -2.05 -12.00 3.17
CA TRP A 174 -2.58 -11.40 1.95
C TRP A 174 -1.64 -11.66 0.77
N SER A 175 -2.20 -11.62 -0.44
CA SER A 175 -1.46 -11.75 -1.69
C SER A 175 -1.99 -10.76 -2.73
N ILE A 176 -1.11 -10.29 -3.62
CA ILE A 176 -1.50 -9.56 -4.83
C ILE A 176 -1.03 -10.39 -6.02
N LEU A 177 -1.98 -10.73 -6.87
CA LEU A 177 -1.75 -11.36 -8.16
C LEU A 177 -2.00 -10.33 -9.26
N LEU A 178 -1.13 -10.26 -10.25
CA LEU A 178 -1.32 -9.41 -11.44
C LEU A 178 -1.51 -10.29 -12.66
N LEU A 179 -2.30 -9.83 -13.62
CA LEU A 179 -2.38 -10.47 -14.93
C LEU A 179 -1.08 -10.23 -15.69
N ASP A 180 -0.66 -11.23 -16.46
CA ASP A 180 0.38 -11.06 -17.47
C ASP A 180 -0.06 -10.15 -18.62
N GLU A 181 0.85 -9.86 -19.55
CA GLU A 181 0.59 -8.94 -20.66
C GLU A 181 -0.50 -9.47 -21.63
N GLU A 182 -0.62 -10.79 -21.73
CA GLU A 182 -1.62 -11.46 -22.57
C GLU A 182 -3.00 -11.53 -21.89
N GLY A 183 -3.05 -11.38 -20.56
CA GLY A 183 -4.29 -11.42 -19.77
C GLY A 183 -4.80 -12.84 -19.52
N GLU A 184 -3.95 -13.86 -19.67
CA GLU A 184 -4.34 -15.27 -19.59
C GLU A 184 -4.01 -15.90 -18.22
N GLU A 185 -2.93 -15.42 -17.58
CA GLU A 185 -2.46 -15.98 -16.32
C GLU A 185 -2.20 -14.90 -15.26
N LEU A 186 -2.59 -15.23 -14.03
CA LEU A 186 -2.24 -14.48 -12.84
C LEU A 186 -0.89 -14.94 -12.29
N TYR A 187 -0.05 -13.99 -11.93
CA TYR A 187 1.20 -14.24 -11.23
C TYR A 187 1.30 -13.49 -9.90
N PHE A 188 1.96 -14.12 -8.93
CA PHE A 188 2.19 -13.52 -7.62
C PHE A 188 3.25 -12.42 -7.69
N GLU A 189 2.81 -11.17 -7.81
CA GLU A 189 3.67 -10.00 -7.67
C GLU A 189 4.16 -9.89 -6.21
N ARG A 190 3.27 -10.19 -5.24
CA ARG A 190 3.61 -10.07 -3.82
C ARG A 190 2.82 -10.99 -2.91
N VAL A 191 3.53 -11.57 -1.94
CA VAL A 191 2.98 -12.43 -0.90
C VAL A 191 3.55 -11.98 0.44
N GLN A 192 2.72 -11.87 1.48
CA GLN A 192 3.19 -11.67 2.84
C GLN A 192 2.72 -12.81 3.76
N GLY A 193 3.68 -13.61 4.22
CA GLY A 193 3.53 -14.85 5.00
C GLY A 193 4.90 -15.56 5.17
N LYS A 194 4.94 -16.78 5.72
CA LYS A 194 6.18 -17.59 5.74
C LYS A 194 6.51 -18.04 4.31
N GLU A 195 7.77 -17.85 3.88
CA GLU A 195 8.37 -18.25 2.59
C GLU A 195 7.87 -17.58 1.27
N THR A 196 8.49 -16.43 0.91
CA THR A 196 8.12 -15.63 -0.28
C THR A 196 8.81 -16.02 -1.61
N LYS A 197 9.87 -16.84 -1.60
CA LYS A 197 10.67 -17.14 -2.81
C LYS A 197 10.09 -18.23 -3.71
N LYS A 198 9.30 -19.17 -3.18
CA LYS A 198 8.72 -20.30 -3.94
C LYS A 198 7.46 -19.91 -4.73
N VAL A 199 6.71 -18.91 -4.26
CA VAL A 199 5.38 -18.56 -4.80
C VAL A 199 5.44 -17.75 -6.09
N LYS A 200 6.51 -16.98 -6.33
CA LYS A 200 6.66 -16.17 -7.56
C LYS A 200 6.67 -16.97 -8.86
N LYS A 201 6.96 -18.28 -8.77
CA LYS A 201 6.97 -19.20 -9.92
C LYS A 201 5.58 -19.78 -10.23
N PHE A 202 4.61 -19.61 -9.35
CA PHE A 202 3.26 -20.12 -9.57
C PHE A 202 2.48 -19.18 -10.50
N ARG A 203 1.70 -19.80 -11.38
CA ARG A 203 0.77 -19.16 -12.31
C ARG A 203 -0.61 -19.77 -12.07
N ILE A 204 -1.64 -18.94 -12.14
CA ILE A 204 -3.04 -19.36 -12.04
C ILE A 204 -3.74 -18.90 -13.30
N LYS A 205 -4.34 -19.82 -14.05
CA LYS A 205 -5.07 -19.43 -15.26
C LYS A 205 -6.30 -18.60 -14.92
N VAL A 206 -6.68 -17.68 -15.79
CA VAL A 206 -7.98 -17.01 -15.66
C VAL A 206 -9.11 -18.05 -15.68
N GLY A 207 -10.01 -17.95 -14.71
CA GLY A 207 -11.04 -18.96 -14.42
C GLY A 207 -10.60 -20.13 -13.52
N GLU A 208 -9.31 -20.31 -13.24
CA GLU A 208 -8.82 -21.35 -12.33
C GLU A 208 -8.84 -20.87 -10.87
N GLY A 209 -9.48 -21.67 -10.01
CA GLY A 209 -9.54 -21.37 -8.59
C GLY A 209 -10.35 -20.11 -8.25
N ILE A 210 -10.29 -19.68 -6.99
CA ILE A 210 -11.04 -18.49 -6.55
C ILE A 210 -10.45 -17.22 -7.19
N ALA A 211 -9.13 -17.06 -7.18
CA ALA A 211 -8.46 -15.90 -7.78
C ALA A 211 -8.69 -15.81 -9.30
N GLY A 212 -8.51 -16.91 -10.04
CA GLY A 212 -8.75 -16.91 -11.48
C GLY A 212 -10.21 -16.66 -11.83
N TRP A 213 -11.16 -17.18 -11.03
CA TRP A 213 -12.58 -16.86 -11.20
C TRP A 213 -12.86 -15.37 -10.98
N VAL A 214 -12.31 -14.76 -9.93
CA VAL A 214 -12.46 -13.31 -9.68
C VAL A 214 -11.82 -12.49 -10.80
N ALA A 215 -10.69 -12.92 -11.36
CA ALA A 215 -10.07 -12.26 -12.51
C ALA A 215 -10.96 -12.31 -13.75
N LYS A 216 -11.64 -13.45 -13.97
CA LYS A 216 -12.53 -13.65 -15.12
C LYS A 216 -13.82 -12.84 -14.99
N GLU A 217 -14.51 -12.96 -13.87
CA GLU A 217 -15.84 -12.36 -13.67
C GLU A 217 -15.75 -10.88 -13.26
N GLY A 218 -14.61 -10.45 -12.71
CA GLY A 218 -14.41 -9.08 -12.26
C GLY A 218 -15.32 -8.69 -11.08
N VAL A 219 -15.78 -9.64 -10.27
CA VAL A 219 -16.60 -9.36 -9.09
C VAL A 219 -15.92 -9.89 -7.82
N PRO A 220 -16.01 -9.15 -6.69
CA PRO A 220 -15.43 -9.61 -5.43
C PRO A 220 -16.22 -10.79 -4.86
N VAL A 221 -15.52 -11.65 -4.10
CA VAL A 221 -16.13 -12.77 -3.40
C VAL A 221 -15.60 -12.90 -1.98
N ILE A 222 -16.51 -13.17 -1.06
CA ILE A 222 -16.21 -13.60 0.32
C ILE A 222 -16.48 -15.09 0.37
N VAL A 223 -15.49 -15.86 0.79
CA VAL A 223 -15.56 -17.30 1.01
C VAL A 223 -15.39 -17.55 2.52
N PRO A 224 -16.49 -17.76 3.26
CA PRO A 224 -16.46 -17.95 4.71
C PRO A 224 -15.71 -19.21 5.14
N ASP A 225 -15.81 -20.26 4.33
CA ASP A 225 -15.08 -21.52 4.50
C ASP A 225 -14.65 -22.04 3.12
N VAL A 226 -13.33 -22.05 2.89
CA VAL A 226 -12.77 -22.55 1.61
C VAL A 226 -12.93 -24.06 1.44
N GLY A 227 -13.12 -24.83 2.51
CA GLY A 227 -13.39 -26.26 2.44
C GLY A 227 -14.75 -26.59 1.82
N CYS A 228 -15.67 -25.62 1.82
CA CYS A 228 -16.99 -25.74 1.23
C CYS A 228 -17.09 -25.15 -0.20
N ASP A 229 -16.00 -24.58 -0.74
CA ASP A 229 -15.99 -23.94 -2.05
C ASP A 229 -15.30 -24.84 -3.09
N ALA A 230 -16.06 -25.28 -4.10
CA ALA A 230 -15.56 -26.18 -5.14
C ALA A 230 -14.42 -25.57 -5.98
N ARG A 231 -14.24 -24.25 -5.98
CA ARG A 231 -13.14 -23.56 -6.66
C ARG A 231 -11.83 -23.69 -5.88
N PHE A 232 -11.86 -24.03 -4.59
CA PHE A 232 -10.66 -24.12 -3.79
C PHE A 232 -9.90 -25.43 -4.05
N SER A 233 -8.61 -25.35 -4.40
CA SER A 233 -7.78 -26.52 -4.75
C SER A 233 -6.75 -26.91 -3.70
N GLY A 234 -6.48 -26.07 -2.69
CA GLY A 234 -5.49 -26.30 -1.63
C GLY A 234 -4.03 -26.51 -2.09
N LYS A 235 -3.73 -26.39 -3.40
CA LYS A 235 -2.39 -26.62 -3.96
C LYS A 235 -1.35 -25.68 -3.36
N ILE A 236 -1.72 -24.41 -3.20
CA ILE A 236 -0.85 -23.34 -2.69
C ILE A 236 -0.65 -23.49 -1.16
N ASP A 237 -1.70 -23.85 -0.43
CA ASP A 237 -1.66 -24.13 1.01
C ASP A 237 -0.63 -25.22 1.35
N LYS A 238 -0.63 -26.33 0.60
CA LYS A 238 0.35 -27.42 0.74
C LYS A 238 1.78 -26.98 0.48
N LEU A 239 1.98 -26.07 -0.48
CA LEU A 239 3.31 -25.55 -0.83
C LEU A 239 3.85 -24.60 0.24
N LEU A 240 2.96 -23.85 0.90
CA LEU A 240 3.29 -22.80 1.85
C LEU A 240 3.25 -23.24 3.31
N ASP A 241 2.88 -24.49 3.59
CA ASP A 241 2.58 -24.97 4.94
C ASP A 241 1.65 -23.99 5.69
N PHE A 242 0.63 -23.51 4.98
CA PHE A 242 -0.33 -22.53 5.45
C PHE A 242 -1.75 -23.05 5.24
N LYS A 243 -2.60 -22.96 6.26
CA LYS A 243 -4.00 -23.42 6.19
C LYS A 243 -4.93 -22.23 5.98
N THR A 244 -5.45 -22.12 4.77
CA THR A 244 -6.54 -21.21 4.43
C THR A 244 -7.85 -21.77 4.98
N ARG A 245 -8.58 -20.94 5.72
CA ARG A 245 -9.89 -21.25 6.33
C ARG A 245 -10.96 -20.38 5.69
N SER A 246 -10.71 -19.07 5.61
CA SER A 246 -11.59 -18.10 4.98
C SER A 246 -10.79 -17.20 4.05
N LEU A 247 -11.44 -16.72 2.99
CA LEU A 247 -10.81 -15.93 1.95
C LEU A 247 -11.73 -14.78 1.53
N MET A 248 -11.17 -13.59 1.37
CA MET A 248 -11.82 -12.49 0.67
C MET A 248 -10.96 -12.14 -0.55
N CYS A 249 -11.55 -12.23 -1.73
CA CYS A 249 -10.86 -12.13 -3.00
C CYS A 249 -11.51 -11.03 -3.85
N ILE A 250 -10.73 -10.03 -4.25
CA ILE A 250 -11.23 -8.76 -4.77
C ILE A 250 -10.49 -8.41 -6.06
N PRO A 251 -11.19 -8.08 -7.16
CA PRO A 251 -10.54 -7.70 -8.40
C PRO A 251 -9.89 -6.31 -8.24
N ILE A 252 -8.69 -6.15 -8.77
CA ILE A 252 -8.03 -4.87 -8.93
C ILE A 252 -8.34 -4.40 -10.35
N LYS A 253 -9.07 -3.29 -10.47
CA LYS A 253 -9.55 -2.78 -11.76
C LYS A 253 -9.03 -1.38 -12.05
N ILE A 254 -8.73 -1.13 -13.32
CA ILE A 254 -8.58 0.21 -13.88
C ILE A 254 -9.77 0.40 -14.81
N GLU A 255 -10.58 1.41 -14.54
CA GLU A 255 -11.90 1.56 -15.17
C GLU A 255 -12.67 0.24 -15.04
N ASP A 256 -12.99 -0.43 -16.15
CA ASP A 256 -13.66 -1.73 -16.15
C ASP A 256 -12.74 -2.92 -16.43
N LYS A 257 -11.45 -2.68 -16.71
CA LYS A 257 -10.48 -3.74 -17.01
C LYS A 257 -9.86 -4.28 -15.72
N VAL A 258 -9.99 -5.58 -15.50
CA VAL A 258 -9.26 -6.28 -14.43
C VAL A 258 -7.78 -6.34 -14.79
N ILE A 259 -6.91 -5.92 -13.87
CA ILE A 259 -5.45 -5.97 -14.01
C ILE A 259 -4.80 -6.92 -13.00
N GLY A 260 -5.57 -7.44 -12.06
CA GLY A 260 -5.09 -8.32 -11.02
C GLY A 260 -6.15 -8.61 -9.97
N VAL A 261 -5.74 -9.30 -8.92
CA VAL A 261 -6.58 -9.76 -7.82
C VAL A 261 -5.86 -9.57 -6.49
N LEU A 262 -6.58 -9.05 -5.52
CA LEU A 262 -6.18 -8.96 -4.13
C LEU A 262 -6.82 -10.10 -3.33
N GLU A 263 -6.01 -10.91 -2.67
CA GLU A 263 -6.48 -11.91 -1.71
C GLU A 263 -6.16 -11.49 -0.29
N ILE A 264 -7.14 -11.66 0.60
CA ILE A 264 -7.01 -11.48 2.04
C ILE A 264 -7.44 -12.79 2.70
N VAL A 265 -6.55 -13.35 3.51
CA VAL A 265 -6.64 -14.73 3.98
C VAL A 265 -6.71 -14.76 5.49
N ASN A 266 -7.74 -15.45 6.00
CA ASN A 266 -8.08 -15.67 7.41
C ASN A 266 -8.15 -14.39 8.26
N LYS A 267 -9.27 -14.20 8.96
CA LYS A 267 -9.32 -13.20 10.03
C LYS A 267 -8.60 -13.74 11.27
N VAL A 268 -7.82 -12.88 11.93
CA VAL A 268 -7.08 -13.20 13.17
C VAL A 268 -8.05 -13.57 14.30
N THR A 269 -9.28 -13.04 14.27
CA THR A 269 -10.34 -13.40 15.22
C THR A 269 -10.84 -14.84 15.05
N GLY A 270 -10.56 -15.47 13.91
CA GLY A 270 -11.09 -16.79 13.53
C GLY A 270 -12.46 -16.74 12.84
N GLU A 271 -13.13 -15.59 12.83
CA GLU A 271 -14.42 -15.41 12.15
C GLU A 271 -14.25 -15.21 10.64
N PRO A 272 -15.28 -15.53 9.82
CA PRO A 272 -15.32 -15.16 8.41
C PRO A 272 -15.23 -13.65 8.18
N PHE A 273 -14.78 -13.26 6.98
CA PHE A 273 -14.91 -11.87 6.54
C PHE A 273 -16.38 -11.50 6.32
N THR A 274 -16.73 -10.24 6.58
CA THR A 274 -18.09 -9.71 6.45
C THR A 274 -18.21 -8.77 5.26
N LYS A 275 -19.45 -8.40 4.92
CA LYS A 275 -19.68 -7.35 3.91
C LYS A 275 -19.06 -6.01 4.31
N ASP A 276 -19.07 -5.68 5.60
CA ASP A 276 -18.42 -4.45 6.10
C ASP A 276 -16.90 -4.48 5.86
N ASP A 277 -16.25 -5.65 6.00
CA ASP A 277 -14.83 -5.81 5.67
C ASP A 277 -14.58 -5.59 4.17
N LEU A 278 -15.48 -6.09 3.31
CA LEU A 278 -15.40 -5.90 1.86
C LEU A 278 -15.61 -4.43 1.46
N ASP A 279 -16.68 -3.80 1.95
CA ASP A 279 -16.99 -2.39 1.66
C ASP A 279 -15.86 -1.47 2.12
N LEU A 280 -15.20 -1.84 3.22
CA LEU A 280 -14.02 -1.14 3.68
C LEU A 280 -12.85 -1.28 2.70
N ILE A 281 -12.59 -2.48 2.16
CA ILE A 281 -11.47 -2.70 1.23
C ILE A 281 -11.69 -2.16 -0.16
N LEU A 282 -12.92 -2.21 -0.66
CA LEU A 282 -13.27 -1.64 -1.96
C LEU A 282 -12.93 -0.15 -2.04
N LYS A 283 -13.04 0.59 -0.92
CA LYS A 283 -12.60 2.00 -0.84
C LYS A 283 -11.11 2.19 -1.15
N PHE A 284 -10.28 1.18 -0.91
CA PHE A 284 -8.82 1.26 -1.04
C PHE A 284 -8.26 0.51 -2.25
N VAL A 285 -8.95 -0.51 -2.73
CA VAL A 285 -8.54 -1.27 -3.93
C VAL A 285 -8.41 -0.36 -5.14
N ASN A 286 -9.29 0.64 -5.30
CA ASN A 286 -9.18 1.63 -6.38
C ASN A 286 -7.89 2.45 -6.28
N HIS A 287 -7.46 2.81 -5.07
CA HIS A 287 -6.20 3.53 -4.85
C HIS A 287 -4.98 2.64 -5.14
N ALA A 288 -5.07 1.35 -4.81
CA ALA A 288 -4.05 0.37 -5.18
C ALA A 288 -3.96 0.20 -6.71
N ALA A 289 -5.11 0.14 -7.40
CA ALA A 289 -5.17 0.03 -8.85
C ALA A 289 -4.51 1.24 -9.55
N MET A 290 -4.88 2.47 -9.14
CA MET A 290 -4.28 3.69 -9.68
C MET A 290 -2.75 3.76 -9.43
N ALA A 291 -2.28 3.28 -8.28
CA ALA A 291 -0.85 3.23 -8.00
C ALA A 291 -0.10 2.22 -8.88
N ILE A 292 -0.71 1.05 -9.14
CA ILE A 292 -0.17 0.03 -10.04
C ILE A 292 -0.12 0.57 -11.47
N GLU A 293 -1.18 1.22 -11.93
CA GLU A 293 -1.25 1.85 -13.25
C GLU A 293 -0.15 2.88 -13.45
N ARG A 294 -0.05 3.86 -12.55
CA ARG A 294 0.98 4.92 -12.63
C ARG A 294 2.38 4.35 -12.64
N ALA A 295 2.63 3.32 -11.85
CA ALA A 295 3.92 2.64 -11.84
C ALA A 295 4.20 1.90 -13.15
N SER A 296 3.20 1.20 -13.71
CA SER A 296 3.32 0.50 -14.99
C SER A 296 3.58 1.49 -16.13
N LEU A 297 2.83 2.60 -16.17
CA LEU A 297 3.04 3.68 -17.13
C LEU A 297 4.42 4.33 -16.97
N TYR A 298 4.87 4.57 -15.74
CA TYR A 298 6.21 5.12 -15.48
C TYR A 298 7.30 4.17 -15.99
N LEU A 299 7.20 2.87 -15.69
CA LEU A 299 8.15 1.87 -16.19
C LEU A 299 8.13 1.80 -17.73
N LYS A 300 6.94 1.89 -18.33
CA LYS A 300 6.78 1.90 -19.79
C LYS A 300 7.35 3.18 -20.41
N MET A 301 7.21 4.33 -19.75
CA MET A 301 7.88 5.58 -20.16
C MET A 301 9.40 5.49 -20.00
N GLU A 302 9.90 4.85 -18.94
CA GLU A 302 11.33 4.54 -18.79
C GLU A 302 11.83 3.66 -19.94
N GLU A 303 11.02 2.69 -20.36
CA GLU A 303 11.28 1.77 -21.48
C GLU A 303 11.19 2.46 -22.86
N LEU A 304 10.52 3.61 -22.98
CA LEU A 304 10.56 4.44 -24.19
C LEU A 304 11.88 5.23 -24.33
N THR A 305 12.75 5.20 -23.31
CA THR A 305 14.07 5.86 -23.32
C THR A 305 15.21 4.84 -23.30
N LEU A 306 15.15 3.84 -24.18
CA LEU A 306 16.19 2.79 -24.29
C LEU A 306 17.26 3.09 -25.34
N THR A 307 17.07 4.11 -26.18
CA THR A 307 18.03 4.49 -27.21
C THR A 307 18.82 5.73 -26.83
N ASP A 308 20.00 5.90 -27.41
CA ASP A 308 20.82 7.12 -27.32
C ASP A 308 20.39 8.14 -28.39
N ASP A 309 20.18 9.39 -27.98
CA ASP A 309 19.61 10.45 -28.84
C ASP A 309 20.49 10.82 -30.03
N VAL A 310 21.80 10.59 -29.96
CA VAL A 310 22.70 10.90 -31.06
C VAL A 310 22.71 9.77 -32.07
N THR A 311 22.83 8.53 -31.61
CA THR A 311 23.15 7.36 -32.43
C THR A 311 21.97 6.47 -32.77
N ASN A 312 20.85 6.59 -32.05
CA ASN A 312 19.72 5.66 -32.05
C ASN A 312 20.07 4.19 -31.71
N LEU A 313 21.30 3.93 -31.25
CA LEU A 313 21.66 2.65 -30.66
C LEU A 313 21.03 2.52 -29.28
N PHE A 314 21.08 1.32 -28.71
CA PHE A 314 20.70 1.15 -27.30
C PHE A 314 21.60 2.00 -26.39
N ASN A 315 21.07 2.45 -25.26
CA ASN A 315 21.84 3.17 -24.25
C ASN A 315 22.36 2.22 -23.17
N THR A 316 23.18 2.76 -22.27
CA THR A 316 23.80 2.03 -21.16
C THR A 316 22.78 1.34 -20.24
N ARG A 317 21.53 1.86 -20.14
CA ARG A 317 20.48 1.25 -19.32
C ARG A 317 19.99 -0.06 -19.95
N TYR A 318 19.68 -0.05 -21.25
CA TYR A 318 19.29 -1.27 -21.96
C TYR A 318 20.41 -2.31 -21.95
N LEU A 319 21.64 -1.87 -22.21
CA LEU A 319 22.83 -2.74 -22.19
C LEU A 319 22.96 -3.52 -20.88
N ASN A 320 22.82 -2.82 -19.74
CA ASN A 320 22.90 -3.46 -18.42
C ASN A 320 21.84 -4.55 -18.24
N ARG A 321 20.60 -4.29 -18.64
CA ARG A 321 19.49 -5.25 -18.57
C ARG A 321 19.75 -6.45 -19.49
N ALA A 322 20.21 -6.20 -20.71
CA ALA A 322 20.52 -7.24 -21.68
C ALA A 322 21.59 -8.22 -21.18
N ILE A 323 22.66 -7.69 -20.57
CA ILE A 323 23.73 -8.54 -20.02
C ILE A 323 23.25 -9.36 -18.82
N GLU A 324 22.43 -8.80 -17.95
CA GLU A 324 21.83 -9.56 -16.84
C GLU A 324 21.01 -10.75 -17.35
N ILE A 325 20.22 -10.53 -18.41
CA ILE A 325 19.45 -11.60 -19.07
C ILE A 325 20.37 -12.66 -19.69
N GLU A 326 21.45 -12.24 -20.36
CA GLU A 326 22.40 -13.19 -20.97
C GLU A 326 23.20 -13.98 -19.94
N ILE A 327 23.53 -13.40 -18.78
CA ILE A 327 24.12 -14.14 -17.65
C ILE A 327 23.16 -15.22 -17.16
N GLU A 328 21.89 -14.88 -16.90
CA GLU A 328 20.89 -15.86 -16.48
C GLU A 328 20.69 -16.98 -17.50
N ARG A 329 20.75 -16.67 -18.81
CA ARG A 329 20.68 -17.65 -19.89
C ARG A 329 21.91 -18.54 -19.94
N SER A 330 23.11 -17.96 -19.83
CA SER A 330 24.37 -18.69 -19.81
C SER A 330 24.42 -19.65 -18.61
N ASP A 331 24.05 -19.20 -17.42
CA ASP A 331 24.03 -20.03 -16.21
C ASP A 331 23.04 -21.20 -16.32
N ARG A 332 21.91 -20.98 -17.00
CA ARG A 332 20.86 -22.00 -17.16
C ARG A 332 21.20 -23.03 -18.24
N TYR A 333 21.70 -22.57 -19.38
CA TYR A 333 21.84 -23.40 -20.59
C TYR A 333 23.29 -23.75 -20.93
N GLY A 334 24.27 -23.17 -20.22
CA GLY A 334 25.70 -23.37 -20.49
C GLY A 334 26.18 -22.73 -21.80
N SER A 335 25.39 -21.83 -22.41
CA SER A 335 25.76 -21.16 -23.66
C SER A 335 26.55 -19.88 -23.36
N PRO A 336 27.80 -19.75 -23.84
CA PRO A 336 28.61 -18.56 -23.56
C PRO A 336 28.12 -17.36 -24.37
N PHE A 337 28.43 -16.15 -23.90
CA PHE A 337 28.28 -14.94 -24.69
C PHE A 337 29.53 -14.08 -24.58
N THR A 338 29.76 -13.23 -25.59
CA THR A 338 30.92 -12.34 -25.65
C THR A 338 30.49 -10.88 -25.61
N VAL A 339 31.25 -10.06 -24.89
CA VAL A 339 31.16 -8.61 -24.89
C VAL A 339 32.39 -8.03 -25.59
N ILE A 340 32.17 -7.05 -26.46
CA ILE A 340 33.21 -6.25 -27.10
C ILE A 340 33.04 -4.80 -26.63
N PHE A 341 34.05 -4.28 -25.94
CA PHE A 341 34.16 -2.87 -25.60
C PHE A 341 34.96 -2.16 -26.68
N MET A 342 34.44 -1.04 -27.20
CA MET A 342 35.02 -0.31 -28.32
C MET A 342 35.16 1.17 -27.95
N ASP A 343 36.26 1.78 -28.36
CA ASP A 343 36.49 3.21 -28.25
C ASP A 343 37.09 3.75 -29.56
N ILE A 344 36.57 4.89 -30.02
CA ILE A 344 37.07 5.56 -31.23
C ILE A 344 38.40 6.24 -30.95
N ASP A 345 39.43 5.84 -31.69
CA ASP A 345 40.78 6.34 -31.48
C ASP A 345 40.88 7.84 -31.80
N SER A 346 41.29 8.61 -30.78
CA SER A 346 41.56 10.05 -30.93
C SER A 346 40.34 10.87 -31.41
N PHE A 347 39.12 10.45 -31.06
CA PHE A 347 37.89 11.15 -31.44
C PHE A 347 37.84 12.62 -31.02
N LYS A 348 38.46 12.98 -29.88
CA LYS A 348 38.62 14.37 -29.46
C LYS A 348 39.21 15.26 -30.57
N LYS A 349 40.17 14.76 -31.36
CA LYS A 349 40.75 15.52 -32.49
C LYS A 349 39.71 15.87 -33.56
N VAL A 350 38.76 14.97 -33.82
CA VAL A 350 37.65 15.23 -34.75
C VAL A 350 36.78 16.38 -34.24
N ASN A 351 36.43 16.35 -32.95
CA ASN A 351 35.65 17.43 -32.33
C ASN A 351 36.42 18.76 -32.32
N ASP A 352 37.71 18.73 -31.97
CA ASP A 352 38.54 19.93 -31.88
C ASP A 352 38.77 20.57 -33.28
N GLN A 353 38.86 19.76 -34.34
CA GLN A 353 39.11 20.23 -35.71
C GLN A 353 37.84 20.61 -36.49
N HIS A 354 36.72 19.92 -36.24
CA HIS A 354 35.50 20.05 -37.06
C HIS A 354 34.25 20.42 -36.26
N GLY A 355 34.35 20.52 -34.93
CA GLY A 355 33.25 20.84 -34.03
C GLY A 355 32.37 19.65 -33.66
N HIS A 356 31.66 19.78 -32.54
CA HIS A 356 30.81 18.72 -31.98
C HIS A 356 29.66 18.27 -32.89
N LEU A 357 29.15 19.16 -33.76
CA LEU A 357 28.11 18.79 -34.71
C LEU A 357 28.59 17.75 -35.72
N VAL A 358 29.83 17.90 -36.22
CA VAL A 358 30.45 16.93 -37.13
C VAL A 358 30.77 15.64 -36.36
N GLY A 359 31.29 15.75 -35.13
CA GLY A 359 31.49 14.59 -34.26
C GLY A 359 30.20 13.78 -34.06
N GLY A 360 29.07 14.43 -33.80
CA GLY A 360 27.77 13.76 -33.66
C GLY A 360 27.34 13.02 -34.94
N LYS A 361 27.64 13.56 -36.12
CA LYS A 361 27.37 12.88 -37.41
C LYS A 361 28.28 11.68 -37.62
N VAL A 362 29.57 11.79 -37.27
CA VAL A 362 30.51 10.65 -37.29
C VAL A 362 30.00 9.52 -36.38
N LEU A 363 29.51 9.83 -35.18
CA LEU A 363 28.95 8.82 -34.27
C LEU A 363 27.70 8.14 -34.85
N ARG A 364 26.82 8.89 -35.53
CA ARG A 364 25.67 8.31 -36.25
C ARG A 364 26.08 7.35 -37.35
N GLU A 365 27.02 7.77 -38.19
CA GLU A 365 27.50 6.93 -39.28
C GLU A 365 28.26 5.70 -38.77
N MET A 366 29.03 5.85 -37.69
CA MET A 366 29.66 4.73 -36.97
C MET A 366 28.63 3.72 -36.52
N SER A 367 27.51 4.19 -35.96
CA SER A 367 26.45 3.33 -35.44
C SER A 367 25.83 2.49 -36.56
N GLN A 368 25.57 3.09 -37.72
CA GLN A 368 25.07 2.36 -38.87
C GLN A 368 26.09 1.33 -39.40
N LEU A 369 27.37 1.68 -39.41
CA LEU A 369 28.45 0.77 -39.81
C LEU A 369 28.53 -0.46 -38.88
N LEU A 370 28.41 -0.25 -37.56
CA LEU A 370 28.39 -1.34 -36.58
C LEU A 370 27.19 -2.25 -36.79
N LEU A 371 25.98 -1.68 -36.92
CA LEU A 371 24.74 -2.45 -37.15
C LEU A 371 24.83 -3.28 -38.44
N ASN A 372 25.34 -2.71 -39.53
CA ASN A 372 25.51 -3.43 -40.80
C ASN A 372 26.54 -4.57 -40.73
N SER A 373 27.42 -4.54 -39.73
CA SER A 373 28.49 -5.51 -39.53
C SER A 373 28.12 -6.61 -38.51
N LEU A 374 26.90 -6.59 -37.97
CA LEU A 374 26.42 -7.44 -36.89
C LEU A 374 25.10 -8.13 -37.24
N ARG A 375 24.76 -9.18 -36.51
CA ARG A 375 23.49 -9.91 -36.68
C ARG A 375 22.37 -9.15 -35.98
N THR A 376 21.13 -9.38 -36.42
CA THR A 376 19.93 -8.78 -35.79
C THR A 376 19.77 -9.12 -34.32
N VAL A 377 20.30 -10.26 -33.87
CA VAL A 377 20.28 -10.70 -32.46
C VAL A 377 21.41 -10.11 -31.62
N ASP A 378 22.44 -9.55 -32.25
CA ASP A 378 23.56 -8.91 -31.56
C ASP A 378 23.09 -7.55 -31.05
N ILE A 379 23.57 -7.16 -29.88
CA ILE A 379 23.14 -5.93 -29.22
C ILE A 379 24.28 -4.93 -29.32
N VAL A 380 23.98 -3.73 -29.83
CA VAL A 380 24.93 -2.61 -29.88
C VAL A 380 24.39 -1.47 -29.06
N ALA A 381 25.20 -1.00 -28.12
CA ALA A 381 24.86 0.12 -27.28
C ALA A 381 25.96 1.19 -27.32
N ARG A 382 25.56 2.47 -27.27
CA ARG A 382 26.48 3.55 -26.95
C ARG A 382 26.64 3.63 -25.43
N TYR A 383 27.88 3.47 -24.97
CA TYR A 383 28.19 3.39 -23.55
C TYR A 383 28.62 4.75 -22.98
N GLY A 384 29.38 5.51 -23.77
CA GLY A 384 29.96 6.80 -23.40
C GLY A 384 29.94 7.79 -24.57
N GLY A 385 30.80 8.82 -24.49
CA GLY A 385 30.89 9.86 -25.52
C GLY A 385 31.25 9.30 -26.90
N ASP A 386 32.30 8.50 -26.95
CA ASP A 386 32.89 7.87 -28.14
C ASP A 386 33.10 6.35 -27.95
N GLU A 387 32.44 5.80 -26.94
CA GLU A 387 32.54 4.40 -26.53
C GLU A 387 31.28 3.63 -26.88
N PHE A 388 31.46 2.41 -27.39
CA PHE A 388 30.40 1.50 -27.79
C PHE A 388 30.62 0.14 -27.15
N VAL A 389 29.53 -0.56 -26.84
CA VAL A 389 29.58 -1.93 -26.34
C VAL A 389 28.71 -2.81 -27.22
N VAL A 390 29.27 -3.94 -27.64
CA VAL A 390 28.57 -4.98 -28.38
C VAL A 390 28.43 -6.21 -27.51
N VAL A 391 27.22 -6.76 -27.42
CA VAL A 391 26.95 -8.05 -26.80
C VAL A 391 26.60 -9.05 -27.90
N LEU A 392 27.29 -10.18 -27.88
CA LEU A 392 27.16 -11.28 -28.84
C LEU A 392 26.62 -12.51 -28.11
N PRO A 393 25.29 -12.70 -28.07
CA PRO A 393 24.69 -13.91 -27.50
C PRO A 393 25.24 -15.17 -28.16
N GLN A 394 25.33 -16.26 -27.38
CA GLN A 394 25.73 -17.59 -27.88
C GLN A 394 27.04 -17.60 -28.68
N THR A 395 27.99 -16.76 -28.26
CA THR A 395 29.26 -16.55 -28.96
C THR A 395 30.41 -16.90 -28.04
N THR A 396 31.32 -17.74 -28.53
CA THR A 396 32.53 -18.14 -27.81
C THR A 396 33.60 -17.05 -27.90
N PRO A 397 34.56 -16.97 -26.97
CA PRO A 397 35.59 -15.94 -27.00
C PRO A 397 36.38 -15.88 -28.31
N LYS A 398 36.71 -17.04 -28.89
CA LYS A 398 37.38 -17.09 -30.21
C LYS A 398 36.53 -16.49 -31.32
N ALA A 399 35.23 -16.81 -31.35
CA ALA A 399 34.31 -16.25 -32.34
C ALA A 399 34.09 -14.74 -32.13
N GLY A 400 33.98 -14.30 -30.87
CA GLY A 400 33.86 -12.90 -30.53
C GLY A 400 35.09 -12.07 -30.91
N PHE A 401 36.30 -12.63 -30.77
CA PHE A 401 37.52 -12.00 -31.27
C PHE A 401 37.48 -11.77 -32.79
N TYR A 402 37.02 -12.76 -33.57
CA TYR A 402 36.88 -12.58 -35.02
C TYR A 402 35.83 -11.55 -35.40
N VAL A 403 34.73 -11.44 -34.63
CA VAL A 403 33.75 -10.36 -34.81
C VAL A 403 34.40 -9.01 -34.52
N GLY A 404 35.18 -8.89 -33.44
CA GLY A 404 35.96 -7.69 -33.14
C GLY A 404 36.88 -7.29 -34.28
N GLU A 405 37.63 -8.22 -34.86
CA GLU A 405 38.52 -7.93 -36.00
C GLU A 405 37.75 -7.52 -37.26
N ARG A 406 36.57 -8.10 -37.48
CA ARG A 406 35.68 -7.70 -38.57
C ARG A 406 35.23 -6.25 -38.40
N LEU A 407 34.77 -5.89 -37.20
CA LEU A 407 34.38 -4.51 -36.87
C LEU A 407 35.54 -3.54 -37.02
N ARG A 408 36.72 -3.88 -36.49
CA ARG A 408 37.93 -3.06 -36.59
C ARG A 408 38.29 -2.74 -38.05
N LYS A 409 38.35 -3.78 -38.91
CA LYS A 409 38.64 -3.61 -40.34
C LYS A 409 37.57 -2.78 -41.05
N ALA A 410 36.29 -2.98 -40.72
CA ALA A 410 35.21 -2.20 -41.29
C ALA A 410 35.37 -0.71 -40.96
N VAL A 411 35.71 -0.37 -39.70
CA VAL A 411 35.97 1.01 -39.29
C VAL A 411 37.18 1.60 -40.01
N GLU A 412 38.31 0.89 -40.01
CA GLU A 412 39.55 1.34 -40.65
C GLU A 412 39.41 1.62 -42.15
N GLN A 413 38.60 0.83 -42.84
CA GLN A 413 38.39 0.94 -44.29
C GLN A 413 37.33 1.99 -44.65
N HIS A 414 36.48 2.38 -43.71
CA HIS A 414 35.38 3.31 -43.96
C HIS A 414 35.87 4.76 -44.03
N VAL A 415 35.33 5.51 -44.98
CA VAL A 415 35.59 6.96 -45.12
C VAL A 415 34.34 7.70 -44.67
N PHE A 416 34.41 8.33 -43.50
CA PHE A 416 33.28 8.95 -42.84
C PHE A 416 32.93 10.31 -43.46
N LEU A 417 31.63 10.57 -43.55
CA LEU A 417 31.00 11.81 -43.99
C LEU A 417 31.35 12.22 -45.44
N LYS A 418 31.65 11.24 -46.30
CA LYS A 418 31.98 11.43 -47.72
C LYS A 418 30.96 12.27 -48.49
N ASN A 419 29.67 12.00 -48.28
CA ASN A 419 28.57 12.70 -48.96
C ASN A 419 28.37 14.13 -48.47
N GLU A 420 28.97 14.49 -47.33
CA GLU A 420 28.92 15.82 -46.74
C GLU A 420 30.19 16.63 -47.04
N GLY A 421 31.05 16.14 -47.94
CA GLY A 421 32.30 16.79 -48.35
C GLY A 421 33.50 16.51 -47.45
N TYR A 422 33.31 15.77 -46.36
CA TYR A 422 34.39 15.34 -45.48
C TYR A 422 35.00 14.02 -45.95
N HIS A 423 36.27 13.77 -45.66
CA HIS A 423 36.95 12.52 -46.00
C HIS A 423 37.71 12.00 -44.77
N LEU A 424 36.98 11.80 -43.66
CA LEU A 424 37.58 11.47 -42.38
C LEU A 424 37.93 9.98 -42.34
N ARG A 425 39.19 9.67 -42.03
CA ARG A 425 39.65 8.32 -41.73
C ARG A 425 39.91 8.22 -40.24
N ILE A 426 39.14 7.36 -39.58
CA ILE A 426 39.25 7.08 -38.15
C ILE A 426 39.44 5.59 -37.92
N THR A 427 39.99 5.26 -36.77
CA THR A 427 40.21 3.89 -36.30
C THR A 427 39.57 3.70 -34.95
N ALA A 428 39.49 2.46 -34.47
CA ALA A 428 39.00 2.17 -33.14
C ALA A 428 39.79 1.03 -32.50
N SER A 429 39.81 1.05 -31.17
CA SER A 429 40.41 0.02 -30.33
C SER A 429 39.31 -0.82 -29.68
N PHE A 430 39.52 -2.13 -29.60
CA PHE A 430 38.50 -3.09 -29.16
C PHE A 430 39.05 -4.03 -28.07
N GLY A 431 38.29 -4.24 -27.01
CA GLY A 431 38.55 -5.20 -25.94
C GLY A 431 37.46 -6.27 -25.89
N VAL A 432 37.85 -7.53 -25.86
CA VAL A 432 36.92 -8.67 -25.98
C VAL A 432 36.98 -9.52 -24.71
N ALA A 433 35.85 -9.76 -24.07
CA ALA A 433 35.74 -10.66 -22.91
C ALA A 433 34.47 -11.51 -23.01
N SER A 434 34.49 -12.74 -22.51
CA SER A 434 33.35 -13.67 -22.58
C SER A 434 32.96 -14.21 -21.22
N TYR A 435 31.66 -14.46 -21.06
CA TYR A 435 31.09 -15.10 -19.90
C TYR A 435 30.69 -16.54 -20.25
N PRO A 436 30.92 -17.53 -19.36
CA PRO A 436 31.55 -17.43 -18.04
C PRO A 436 33.09 -17.57 -18.06
N GLU A 437 33.72 -17.63 -19.23
CA GLU A 437 35.13 -18.02 -19.36
C GLU A 437 36.11 -17.04 -18.71
N ASN A 438 35.89 -15.74 -18.90
CA ASN A 438 36.76 -14.67 -18.40
C ASN A 438 36.24 -14.05 -17.09
N ALA A 439 34.95 -14.18 -16.76
CA ALA A 439 34.33 -13.46 -15.66
C ALA A 439 33.21 -14.25 -14.99
N LYS A 440 32.99 -13.98 -13.70
CA LYS A 440 31.92 -14.57 -12.87
C LYS A 440 30.78 -13.60 -12.58
N SER A 441 30.94 -12.31 -12.85
CA SER A 441 29.89 -11.30 -12.72
C SER A 441 29.89 -10.31 -13.88
N LYS A 442 28.81 -9.54 -14.00
CA LYS A 442 28.67 -8.45 -14.97
C LYS A 442 29.78 -7.41 -14.79
N GLU A 443 30.06 -7.01 -13.56
CA GLU A 443 31.06 -5.99 -13.22
C GLU A 443 32.46 -6.45 -13.61
N GLU A 444 32.79 -7.72 -13.34
CA GLU A 444 34.06 -8.31 -13.75
C GLU A 444 34.18 -8.41 -15.27
N LEU A 445 33.12 -8.82 -15.97
CA LEU A 445 33.09 -8.92 -17.43
C LEU A 445 33.37 -7.57 -18.09
N PHE A 446 32.70 -6.51 -17.64
CA PHE A 446 32.93 -5.16 -18.15
C PHE A 446 34.34 -4.66 -17.87
N ARG A 447 34.81 -4.81 -16.62
CA ARG A 447 36.15 -4.37 -16.23
C ARG A 447 37.22 -5.04 -17.08
N ILE A 448 37.11 -6.35 -17.31
CA ILE A 448 38.09 -7.10 -18.08
C ILE A 448 38.06 -6.71 -19.57
N ALA A 449 36.87 -6.50 -20.14
CA ALA A 449 36.74 -6.04 -21.53
C ALA A 449 37.34 -4.64 -21.72
N ASP A 450 37.05 -3.71 -20.81
CA ASP A 450 37.62 -2.36 -20.80
C ASP A 450 39.14 -2.37 -20.62
N GLU A 451 39.67 -3.12 -19.65
CA GLU A 451 41.11 -3.28 -19.46
C GLU A 451 41.82 -3.85 -20.69
N ALA A 452 41.19 -4.80 -21.41
CA ALA A 452 41.73 -5.34 -22.65
C ALA A 452 41.79 -4.27 -23.75
N MET A 453 40.71 -3.49 -23.92
CA MET A 453 40.66 -2.38 -24.87
C MET A 453 41.71 -1.31 -24.54
N TYR A 454 41.80 -0.93 -23.26
CA TYR A 454 42.72 0.09 -22.76
C TYR A 454 44.18 -0.28 -23.05
N LYS A 455 44.56 -1.54 -22.85
CA LYS A 455 45.90 -2.05 -23.21
C LYS A 455 46.23 -1.86 -24.69
N GLY A 456 45.25 -2.08 -25.59
CA GLY A 456 45.44 -1.88 -27.02
C GLY A 456 45.49 -0.41 -27.45
N LYS A 457 44.68 0.43 -26.82
CA LYS A 457 44.61 1.86 -27.10
C LYS A 457 45.92 2.60 -26.77
N PHE A 458 46.68 2.14 -25.76
CA PHE A 458 47.98 2.71 -25.37
C PHE A 458 49.19 2.11 -26.08
N SER A 459 49.04 0.97 -26.78
CA SER A 459 50.12 0.39 -27.57
C SER A 459 50.16 1.02 -28.96
N THR A 460 49.35 0.53 -29.88
CA THR A 460 49.38 0.93 -31.30
C THR A 460 48.09 1.56 -31.78
N LYS A 461 47.00 1.47 -30.99
CA LYS A 461 45.61 1.75 -31.44
C LYS A 461 45.21 0.83 -32.60
N ASN A 462 44.00 1.02 -33.14
CA ASN A 462 43.49 0.26 -34.28
C ASN A 462 43.74 -1.26 -34.11
N ILE A 463 43.27 -1.82 -33.00
CA ILE A 463 43.63 -3.17 -32.58
C ILE A 463 42.50 -3.83 -31.78
N VAL A 464 42.44 -5.16 -31.84
CA VAL A 464 41.58 -5.98 -30.98
C VAL A 464 42.44 -6.72 -29.97
N TYR A 465 42.10 -6.58 -28.69
CA TYR A 465 42.70 -7.35 -27.60
C TYR A 465 41.66 -8.26 -26.96
N ALA A 466 41.97 -9.56 -26.89
CA ALA A 466 41.19 -10.49 -26.08
C ALA A 466 41.66 -10.46 -24.63
N ALA A 467 40.72 -10.55 -23.70
CA ALA A 467 40.98 -10.81 -22.31
C ALA A 467 41.68 -12.17 -22.16
N VAL A 468 42.86 -12.14 -21.55
CA VAL A 468 43.58 -13.36 -21.13
C VAL A 468 43.16 -13.69 -19.71
N LYS A 469 43.02 -14.99 -19.44
CA LYS A 469 42.62 -15.51 -18.14
C LYS A 469 43.66 -15.29 -17.06
#